data_AF-A0A830CZX0-F1
#
_entry.id   AF-A0A830CZX0-F1
#
_cell.length_a   1.000
_cell.length_b   1.000
_cell.length_c   1.000
_cell.angle_alpha   90.00
_cell.angle_beta   90.00
_cell.angle_gamma   90.00
#
_symmetry.space_group_name_H-M   'P 1'
#
loop_
_entity.id
_entity.type
_entity.pdbx_description
1 polymer ?
#
loop_
_entity_poly.entity_id
_entity_poly.type
_entity_poly.pdbx_seq_one_letter_code
_entity_poly.pdbx_strand_id
1 'polypeptide(L)'
;MDNQTSPIWNEHFEFVVEDVSTQHLTIRVYDDEGLQSSELIGCAQVPLGELQAGKVKDVWLKLIKDLQIQKDMKNRGQVHLELLYCPLDAESEFFNPFDPDFRLTTVEKAFKQAIDPIDAFYI
;
A
#
# COMPACT_ATOMS: atom_id res chain seq x y z
N MET A 1 1.75 -8.24 26.01
CA MET A 1 1.13 -9.29 25.18
C MET A 1 -0.15 -8.68 24.64
N ASP A 2 -0.04 -8.01 23.51
CA ASP A 2 -1.17 -7.29 22.92
C ASP A 2 -1.86 -8.23 21.94
N ASN A 3 -2.82 -9.01 22.45
CA ASN A 3 -3.62 -9.93 21.65
C ASN A 3 -4.74 -9.16 20.93
N GLN A 4 -4.35 -8.29 20.00
CA GLN A 4 -5.25 -7.36 19.30
C GLN A 4 -5.76 -7.98 17.99
N THR A 5 -7.04 -8.35 17.96
CA THR A 5 -7.70 -8.90 16.76
C THR A 5 -8.22 -7.85 15.78
N SER A 6 -7.96 -6.58 16.06
CA SER A 6 -8.34 -5.43 15.22
C SER A 6 -7.21 -4.38 15.27
N PRO A 7 -6.03 -4.72 14.73
CA PRO A 7 -4.92 -3.79 14.67
C PRO A 7 -5.29 -2.59 13.81
N ILE A 8 -4.82 -1.41 14.23
CA ILE A 8 -4.90 -0.18 13.47
C ILE A 8 -3.47 0.21 13.16
N TRP A 9 -3.04 0.01 11.92
CA TRP A 9 -1.69 0.34 11.47
C TRP A 9 -1.55 1.84 11.14
N ASN A 10 -2.51 2.42 10.41
CA ASN A 10 -2.44 3.79 9.87
C ASN A 10 -1.12 4.06 9.12
N GLU A 11 -0.60 3.04 8.44
CA GLU A 11 0.62 3.11 7.65
C GLU A 11 0.31 3.53 6.22
N HIS A 12 1.27 4.23 5.61
CA HIS A 12 1.17 4.74 4.25
C HIS A 12 2.31 4.16 3.43
N PHE A 13 1.97 3.68 2.24
CA PHE A 13 2.92 3.08 1.31
C PHE A 13 2.73 3.66 -0.09
N GLU A 14 3.83 3.95 -0.75
CA GLU A 14 3.85 4.43 -2.14
C GLU A 14 4.58 3.41 -3.01
N PHE A 15 4.01 3.12 -4.18
CA PHE A 15 4.56 2.17 -5.14
C PHE A 15 4.55 2.79 -6.52
N VAL A 16 5.64 2.59 -7.27
CA VAL A 16 5.68 2.94 -8.69
C VAL A 16 4.96 1.85 -9.47
N VAL A 17 3.95 2.25 -10.26
CA VAL A 17 3.14 1.36 -11.09
C VAL A 17 3.60 1.52 -12.54
N GLU A 18 4.07 0.43 -13.14
CA GLU A 18 4.52 0.41 -14.54
C GLU A 18 3.33 0.26 -15.50
N ASP A 19 2.39 -0.62 -15.16
CA ASP A 19 1.20 -0.89 -15.95
C ASP A 19 -0.02 -1.18 -15.06
N VAL A 20 -0.84 -0.15 -14.88
CA VAL A 20 -2.08 -0.20 -14.10
C VAL A 20 -3.08 -1.25 -14.61
N SER A 21 -3.03 -1.59 -15.91
CA SER A 21 -4.02 -2.49 -16.52
C SER A 21 -3.78 -3.97 -16.21
N THR A 22 -2.53 -4.34 -15.90
CA THR A 22 -2.12 -5.73 -15.64
C THR A 22 -1.70 -5.95 -14.18
N GLN A 23 -1.29 -4.91 -13.47
CA GLN A 23 -0.78 -5.02 -12.11
C GLN A 23 -1.89 -5.05 -11.04
N HIS A 24 -1.59 -5.69 -9.91
CA HIS A 24 -2.50 -5.88 -8.79
C HIS A 24 -1.78 -5.59 -7.47
N LEU A 25 -2.45 -4.89 -6.55
CA LEU A 25 -1.99 -4.76 -5.17
C LEU A 25 -2.36 -6.03 -4.42
N THR A 26 -1.38 -6.68 -3.80
CA THR A 26 -1.60 -7.88 -2.99
C THR A 26 -1.26 -7.59 -1.53
N ILE A 27 -2.23 -7.81 -0.65
CA ILE A 27 -2.11 -7.63 0.78
C ILE A 27 -2.02 -9.00 1.43
N ARG A 28 -1.06 -9.18 2.33
CA ARG A 28 -0.89 -10.40 3.12
C ARG A 28 -0.71 -10.02 4.58
N VAL A 29 -1.57 -10.58 5.42
CA VAL A 29 -1.58 -10.33 6.85
C VAL A 29 -0.97 -11.56 7.53
N TYR A 30 0.05 -11.32 8.34
CA TYR A 30 0.78 -12.36 9.05
C TYR A 30 0.64 -12.15 10.56
N ASP A 31 0.59 -13.25 11.30
CA ASP A 31 0.72 -13.29 12.75
C ASP A 31 2.18 -13.54 13.11
N ASP A 32 2.81 -12.59 13.80
CA ASP A 32 4.21 -12.71 14.23
C ASP A 32 4.27 -12.93 15.75
N GLU A 33 4.39 -14.20 16.13
CA GLU A 33 4.53 -14.64 17.53
C GLU A 33 6.01 -14.62 18.00
N GLY A 34 6.93 -14.10 17.18
CA GLY A 34 8.33 -13.83 17.50
C GLY A 34 9.26 -15.04 17.63
N LEU A 35 8.81 -16.16 18.21
CA LEU A 35 9.63 -17.37 18.40
C LEU A 35 9.56 -18.35 17.22
N GLN A 36 8.46 -18.31 16.46
CA GLN A 36 8.22 -19.18 15.31
C GLN A 36 8.09 -18.36 14.02
N SER A 37 8.17 -19.06 12.88
CA SER A 37 7.88 -18.43 11.59
C SER A 37 6.47 -17.84 11.60
N SER A 38 6.35 -16.60 11.14
CA SER A 38 5.08 -15.88 11.04
C SER A 38 4.01 -16.67 10.27
N GLU A 39 2.83 -16.84 10.85
CA GLU A 39 1.72 -17.58 10.22
C GLU A 39 0.89 -16.65 9.32
N LEU A 40 0.56 -17.09 8.10
CA LEU A 40 -0.32 -16.33 7.22
C LEU A 40 -1.77 -16.40 7.73
N ILE A 41 -2.28 -15.27 8.23
CA ILE A 41 -3.68 -15.12 8.63
C ILE A 41 -4.58 -15.11 7.40
N GLY A 42 -4.19 -14.35 6.37
CA GLY A 42 -4.91 -14.30 5.11
C GLY A 42 -4.35 -13.27 4.12
N CYS A 43 -4.93 -13.25 2.93
CA CYS A 43 -4.53 -12.37 1.85
C CYS A 43 -5.74 -11.77 1.14
N ALA A 44 -5.53 -10.63 0.51
CA ALA A 44 -6.48 -9.95 -0.37
C ALA A 44 -5.75 -9.39 -1.58
N GLN A 45 -6.46 -9.19 -2.68
CA GLN A 45 -5.89 -8.63 -3.90
C GLN A 45 -6.86 -7.62 -4.50
N VAL A 46 -6.31 -6.52 -5.01
CA VAL A 46 -7.04 -5.46 -5.71
C VAL A 46 -6.39 -5.22 -7.06
N PRO A 47 -7.09 -5.40 -8.19
CA PRO A 47 -6.58 -4.99 -9.50
C PRO A 47 -6.41 -3.46 -9.54
N LEU A 48 -5.24 -2.99 -9.95
CA LEU A 48 -4.97 -1.54 -10.01
C LEU A 48 -5.83 -0.86 -11.09
N GLY A 49 -6.21 -1.59 -12.14
CA GLY A 49 -7.10 -1.09 -13.21
C GLY A 49 -8.52 -0.73 -12.74
N GLU A 50 -8.92 -1.13 -11.54
CA GLU A 50 -10.18 -0.68 -10.93
C GLU A 50 -10.05 0.64 -10.16
N LEU A 51 -8.85 1.21 -10.07
CA LEU A 51 -8.62 2.49 -9.42
C LEU A 51 -8.85 3.62 -10.42
N GLN A 52 -9.59 4.64 -9.97
CA GLN A 52 -9.76 5.86 -10.74
C GLN A 52 -8.60 6.82 -10.43
N ALA A 53 -7.91 7.29 -11.45
CA ALA A 53 -6.83 8.26 -11.31
C ALA A 53 -7.30 9.52 -10.54
N GLY A 54 -6.52 9.95 -9.56
CA GLY A 54 -6.80 11.13 -8.75
C GLY A 54 -7.92 11.01 -7.73
N LYS A 55 -8.54 9.83 -7.59
CA LYS A 55 -9.64 9.61 -6.66
C LYS A 55 -9.29 8.53 -5.64
N VAL A 56 -9.47 8.86 -4.37
CA VAL A 56 -9.32 7.90 -3.27
C VAL A 56 -10.45 6.86 -3.34
N LYS A 57 -10.07 5.58 -3.33
CA LYS A 57 -10.96 4.43 -3.19
C LYS A 57 -10.82 3.89 -1.77
N ASP A 58 -11.86 4.08 -0.97
CA ASP A 58 -12.03 3.46 0.35
C ASP A 58 -12.65 2.06 0.15
N VAL A 59 -11.98 1.02 0.65
CA VAL A 59 -12.44 -0.36 0.46
C VAL A 59 -12.15 -1.26 1.67
N TRP A 60 -13.15 -2.08 2.01
CA TRP A 60 -13.01 -3.21 2.93
C TRP A 60 -12.84 -4.52 2.15
N LEU A 61 -11.68 -5.16 2.29
CA LEU A 61 -11.35 -6.40 1.62
C LEU A 61 -11.45 -7.57 2.59
N LYS A 62 -12.17 -8.63 2.19
CA LYS A 62 -12.21 -9.89 2.96
C LYS A 62 -10.90 -10.65 2.77
N LEU A 63 -10.32 -11.11 3.87
CA LEU A 63 -9.11 -11.94 3.83
C LEU A 63 -9.49 -13.37 3.50
N ILE A 64 -8.78 -13.96 2.53
CA ILE A 64 -8.91 -15.36 2.13
C ILE A 64 -7.60 -16.11 2.40
N LYS A 65 -7.67 -17.44 2.52
CA LYS A 65 -6.48 -18.26 2.81
C LYS A 65 -5.47 -18.19 1.67
N ASP A 66 -5.97 -18.27 0.45
CA ASP A 66 -5.19 -18.37 -0.77
C ASP A 66 -5.96 -17.70 -1.90
N LEU A 67 -5.29 -16.90 -2.72
CA LEU A 67 -5.91 -16.17 -3.84
C LEU A 67 -6.46 -17.10 -4.93
N GLN A 68 -5.94 -18.33 -5.05
CA GLN A 68 -6.37 -19.33 -6.03
C GLN A 68 -7.47 -20.25 -5.49
N ILE A 69 -7.51 -20.48 -4.17
CA ILE A 69 -8.45 -21.42 -3.54
C ILE A 69 -9.51 -20.66 -2.73
N GLN A 70 -10.53 -20.15 -3.43
CA GLN A 70 -11.68 -19.46 -2.82
C GLN A 70 -12.75 -20.42 -2.24
N LYS A 71 -12.41 -21.70 -2.02
CA LYS A 71 -13.32 -22.67 -1.37
C LYS A 71 -13.29 -22.62 0.16
N ASP A 72 -12.34 -21.87 0.75
CA ASP A 72 -12.27 -21.71 2.19
C ASP A 72 -13.31 -20.68 2.66
N MET A 73 -14.38 -21.16 3.28
CA MET A 73 -15.46 -20.33 3.87
C MET A 73 -15.10 -19.81 5.27
N LYS A 74 -13.89 -20.11 5.78
CA LYS A 74 -13.46 -19.65 7.09
C LYS A 74 -13.33 -18.12 7.10
N ASN A 75 -14.03 -17.47 8.02
CA ASN A 75 -13.90 -16.03 8.22
C ASN A 75 -12.52 -15.72 8.81
N ARG A 76 -11.66 -15.03 8.05
CA ARG A 76 -10.30 -14.61 8.44
C ARG A 76 -10.23 -13.12 8.75
N GLY A 77 -11.38 -12.45 8.83
CA GLY A 77 -11.47 -11.01 9.04
C GLY A 77 -11.43 -10.22 7.74
N GLN A 78 -11.28 -8.91 7.90
CA GLN A 78 -11.26 -7.94 6.81
C GLN A 78 -10.16 -6.92 7.06
N VAL A 79 -9.62 -6.35 5.99
CA VAL A 79 -8.69 -5.23 6.03
C VAL A 79 -9.34 -4.02 5.36
N HIS A 80 -9.19 -2.85 5.97
CA HIS A 80 -9.61 -1.57 5.41
C HIS A 80 -8.41 -0.88 4.77
N LEU A 81 -8.60 -0.32 3.58
CA LEU A 81 -7.56 0.37 2.84
C LEU A 81 -8.15 1.61 2.16
N GLU A 82 -7.35 2.67 2.13
CA GLU A 82 -7.55 3.83 1.25
C GLU A 82 -6.50 3.77 0.14
N LEU A 83 -6.96 3.73 -1.11
CA LEU A 83 -6.10 3.58 -2.28
C LEU A 83 -6.22 4.80 -3.18
N LEU A 84 -5.10 5.38 -3.57
CA LEU A 84 -5.04 6.45 -4.57
C LEU A 84 -4.08 6.06 -5.68
N TYR A 85 -4.57 6.16 -6.92
CA TYR A 85 -3.74 6.02 -8.10
C TYR A 85 -3.44 7.40 -8.70
N CYS A 86 -2.16 7.73 -8.86
CA CYS A 86 -1.70 8.96 -9.49
C CYS A 86 -0.82 8.59 -10.71
N PRO A 87 -1.29 8.81 -11.95
CA PRO A 87 -0.45 8.60 -13.11
C PRO A 87 0.70 9.61 -13.15
N LEU A 88 1.91 9.15 -13.47
CA LEU A 88 3.14 9.96 -13.50
C LEU A 88 3.04 11.15 -14.47
N ASP A 89 2.37 10.97 -15.62
CA ASP A 89 2.22 12.02 -16.63
C ASP A 89 1.26 13.17 -16.23
N ALA A 90 0.64 13.09 -15.05
CA ALA A 90 -0.27 14.09 -14.54
C ALA A 90 0.39 14.97 -13.47
N GLU A 91 1.63 15.41 -13.75
CA GLU A 91 2.53 16.17 -12.88
C GLU A 91 1.96 17.50 -12.33
N SER A 92 0.72 17.88 -12.69
CA SER A 92 0.14 19.18 -12.32
C SER A 92 -1.31 19.14 -11.81
N GLU A 93 -2.01 18.00 -11.84
CA GLU A 93 -3.47 17.97 -11.56
C GLU A 93 -3.91 17.04 -10.42
N PHE A 94 -3.08 16.11 -9.97
CA PHE A 94 -3.45 15.19 -8.89
C PHE A 94 -2.64 15.45 -7.62
N PHE A 95 -3.33 15.94 -6.60
CA PHE A 95 -2.83 16.02 -5.23
C PHE A 95 -2.77 14.62 -4.62
N ASN A 96 -1.60 14.18 -4.16
CA ASN A 96 -1.50 13.05 -3.24
C ASN A 96 -1.78 13.57 -1.81
N PRO A 97 -2.97 13.32 -1.23
CA PRO A 97 -3.31 13.77 0.12
C PRO A 97 -2.58 12.98 1.21
N PHE A 98 -1.87 11.91 0.83
CA PHE A 98 -1.13 11.03 1.73
C PHE A 98 0.38 11.37 1.79
N ASP A 99 0.87 12.28 0.95
CA ASP A 99 2.26 12.74 0.95
C ASP A 99 2.47 13.75 2.12
N PRO A 100 3.27 13.44 3.16
CA PRO A 100 3.53 14.39 4.25
C PRO A 100 4.32 15.63 3.80
N ASP A 101 4.98 15.58 2.64
CA ASP A 101 5.65 16.70 1.97
C ASP A 101 4.72 17.48 1.03
N PHE A 102 3.40 17.28 1.12
CA PHE A 102 2.37 17.98 0.32
C PHE A 102 2.44 19.51 0.34
N ARG A 103 3.18 20.11 1.29
CA ARG A 103 3.37 21.56 1.38
C ARG A 103 4.55 22.09 0.58
N LEU A 104 5.37 21.21 0.02
CA LEU A 104 6.57 21.58 -0.71
C LEU A 104 6.25 21.81 -2.20
N THR A 105 6.60 23.00 -2.68
CA THR A 105 6.63 23.35 -4.09
C THR A 105 7.59 22.43 -4.86
N THR A 106 7.45 22.34 -6.19
CA THR A 106 8.34 21.56 -7.07
C THR A 106 9.82 21.85 -6.81
N VAL A 107 10.14 23.10 -6.46
CA VAL A 107 11.48 23.53 -6.09
C VAL A 107 11.91 22.93 -4.75
N GLU A 108 11.06 22.99 -3.73
CA GLU A 108 11.36 22.43 -2.41
C GLU A 108 11.49 20.89 -2.42
N LYS A 109 10.73 20.19 -3.26
CA LYS A 109 10.91 18.74 -3.50
C LYS A 109 12.28 18.44 -4.13
N ALA A 110 12.70 19.22 -5.13
CA ALA A 110 14.02 19.08 -5.75
C ALA A 110 15.17 19.38 -4.78
N PHE A 111 14.99 20.32 -3.85
CA PHE A 111 15.97 20.59 -2.80
C PHE A 111 16.07 19.47 -1.77
N LYS A 112 14.96 18.82 -1.37
CA LYS A 112 15.01 17.64 -0.50
C LYS A 112 15.71 16.45 -1.16
N GLN A 113 15.42 16.19 -2.43
CA GLN A 113 16.09 15.14 -3.21
C GLN A 113 17.60 15.37 -3.36
N ALA A 114 18.04 16.64 -3.38
CA ALA A 114 19.47 16.99 -3.37
C ALA A 114 20.11 16.90 -1.98
N ILE A 115 19.32 16.77 -0.91
CA ILE A 115 19.79 16.71 0.48
C ILE A 115 19.86 15.27 1.00
N ASP A 116 19.14 14.31 0.41
CA ASP A 116 19.31 12.88 0.70
C ASP A 116 20.55 12.30 -0.02
N PRO A 117 21.69 12.10 0.66
CA PRO A 117 22.92 11.64 0.03
C PRO A 117 23.05 10.13 0.32
N ILE A 118 22.29 9.30 -0.38
CA ILE A 118 22.45 7.83 -0.29
C ILE A 118 23.38 7.28 -1.40
N ASP A 119 23.80 8.10 -2.37
CA ASP A 119 24.82 7.70 -3.37
C ASP A 119 26.24 8.23 -3.09
N ALA A 120 26.57 8.57 -1.84
CA ALA A 120 27.89 9.12 -1.48
C ALA A 120 28.84 8.13 -0.77
N PHE A 121 28.63 6.81 -0.88
CA PHE A 121 29.63 5.83 -0.41
C PHE A 121 29.86 4.71 -1.43
N TYR A 122 30.53 5.07 -2.54
CA TYR A 122 31.43 4.17 -3.24
C TYR A 122 32.82 4.82 -3.29
N ILE A 123 33.64 4.52 -2.28
CA ILE A 123 35.10 4.40 -2.32
C ILE A 123 35.56 3.56 -1.13
#